data_AF-A0AAJ3PZL8-F1
#
_entry.id   AF-A0AAJ3PZL8-F1
#
_cell.length_a   1.000
_cell.length_b   1.000
_cell.length_c   1.000
_cell.angle_alpha   90.00
_cell.angle_beta   90.00
_cell.angle_gamma   90.00
#
_symmetry.space_group_name_H-M   'P 1'
#
loop_
_entity.id
_entity.type
_entity.pdbx_description
1 polymer ?
#
loop_
_entity_poly.entity_id
_entity_poly.type
_entity_poly.pdbx_seq_one_letter_code
_entity_poly.pdbx_strand_id
1 'polypeptide(L)'
;MQGFRERRSSEPATAPSGTGRESWNGVAILAKDKTPILTRRGLPGDPDDTHSRYIEAVIDGMVIGCLYLPNGNPFPSVKFEYKLRWFRRLHDYAAELLELEVPAILAGDFNVMPTEIDVYKPERWLDDALFRPEVRRAYGRLVAQGWTDAVRHLHPQERIYTFWKYWRNSFERDAGLRIDHLLLSPAAAPWLRSATVRRKPRGWEHTSDHAPVLIELDVPGADAM
;
A
#
# COMPACT_ATOMS: atom_id res chain seq x y z
N MET A 1 -6.54 -10.96 -18.14
CA MET A 1 -6.14 -9.94 -17.14
C MET A 1 -6.21 -8.59 -17.82
N GLN A 2 -7.24 -7.79 -17.52
CA GLN A 2 -7.27 -6.39 -17.94
C GLN A 2 -6.88 -5.54 -16.73
N GLY A 3 -6.11 -4.49 -16.94
CA GLY A 3 -5.64 -3.68 -15.84
C GLY A 3 -5.12 -2.33 -16.27
N PHE A 4 -5.09 -1.41 -15.32
CA PHE A 4 -4.61 -0.06 -15.53
C PHE A 4 -3.21 0.04 -14.96
N ARG A 5 -2.29 0.49 -15.80
CA ARG A 5 -0.94 0.86 -15.39
C ARG A 5 -0.79 2.35 -15.55
N GLU A 6 -0.35 3.02 -14.51
CA GLU A 6 0.17 4.37 -14.67
C GLU A 6 1.59 4.27 -15.25
N ARG A 7 1.71 4.39 -16.57
CA ARG A 7 2.94 4.78 -17.27
C ARG A 7 2.57 5.95 -18.16
N ARG A 8 3.34 7.04 -18.12
CA ARG A 8 3.28 8.04 -19.20
C ARG A 8 3.83 7.35 -20.46
N SER A 9 2.97 7.10 -21.43
CA SER A 9 3.35 6.59 -22.76
C SER A 9 4.00 7.71 -23.57
N SER A 10 5.22 7.47 -24.04
CA SER A 10 5.86 8.22 -25.11
C SER A 10 5.44 7.64 -26.46
N GLU A 11 4.75 8.41 -27.29
CA GLU A 11 4.72 8.16 -28.74
C GLU A 11 5.92 8.83 -29.43
N PRO A 12 6.41 8.30 -30.57
CA PRO A 12 7.71 8.65 -31.11
C PRO A 12 7.63 9.76 -32.17
N ALA A 13 8.38 10.85 -31.98
CA ALA A 13 8.85 11.70 -33.07
C ALA A 13 10.14 12.43 -32.67
N THR A 14 11.24 11.97 -33.27
CA THR A 14 12.45 12.71 -33.71
C THR A 14 13.10 13.77 -32.79
N ALA A 15 14.33 13.42 -32.36
CA ALA A 15 15.51 14.26 -32.08
C ALA A 15 15.57 15.10 -30.78
N PRO A 16 16.77 15.31 -30.21
CA PRO A 16 16.98 15.18 -28.77
C PRO A 16 17.15 16.54 -28.07
N SER A 17 16.31 16.82 -27.09
CA SER A 17 16.67 17.65 -25.93
C SER A 17 15.65 17.41 -24.84
N GLY A 18 16.08 16.83 -23.71
CA GLY A 18 15.18 16.56 -22.61
C GLY A 18 15.78 15.55 -21.66
N THR A 19 16.19 16.02 -20.50
CA THR A 19 16.56 15.20 -19.34
C THR A 19 15.45 14.20 -19.02
N GLY A 20 15.59 12.97 -19.52
CA GLY A 20 14.69 11.86 -19.21
C GLY A 20 14.81 11.54 -17.73
N ARG A 21 13.78 11.91 -16.95
CA ARG A 21 13.59 11.33 -15.62
C ARG A 21 12.86 10.01 -15.79
N GLU A 22 13.56 8.91 -15.59
CA GLU A 22 12.94 7.63 -15.26
C GLU A 22 11.95 7.85 -14.10
N SER A 23 10.71 7.38 -14.26
CA SER A 23 9.69 7.54 -13.23
C SER A 23 9.94 6.55 -12.09
N TRP A 24 10.36 7.06 -10.94
CA TRP A 24 10.69 6.27 -9.73
C TRP A 24 9.49 5.63 -9.01
N ASN A 25 8.25 5.89 -9.45
CA ASN A 25 7.02 5.40 -8.82
C ASN A 25 6.09 4.77 -9.87
N GLY A 26 5.10 4.02 -9.40
CA GLY A 26 3.97 3.58 -10.21
C GLY A 26 3.08 2.60 -9.44
N VAL A 27 1.77 2.75 -9.63
CA VAL A 27 0.75 1.85 -9.08
C VAL A 27 -0.07 1.25 -10.22
N ALA A 28 -0.61 0.05 -9.98
CA ALA A 28 -1.43 -0.65 -10.95
C ALA A 28 -2.47 -1.52 -10.26
N ILE A 29 -3.65 -1.61 -10.85
CA ILE A 29 -4.71 -2.54 -10.45
C ILE A 29 -4.96 -3.48 -11.62
N LEU A 30 -4.96 -4.77 -11.31
CA LEU A 30 -5.21 -5.85 -12.27
C LEU A 30 -6.38 -6.69 -11.77
N ALA A 31 -7.32 -7.02 -12.66
CA ALA A 31 -8.40 -7.94 -12.36
C ALA A 31 -8.40 -9.11 -13.35
N LYS A 32 -8.72 -10.30 -12.84
CA LYS A 32 -8.91 -11.49 -13.65
C LYS A 32 -10.34 -11.49 -14.17
N ASP A 33 -10.50 -11.69 -15.48
CA ASP A 33 -11.79 -11.83 -16.18
C ASP A 33 -12.82 -10.70 -15.95
N LYS A 34 -12.34 -9.54 -15.49
CA LYS A 34 -13.10 -8.32 -15.23
C LYS A 34 -12.33 -7.11 -15.74
N THR A 35 -13.05 -6.04 -16.06
CA THR A 35 -12.46 -4.73 -16.38
C THR A 35 -12.64 -3.82 -15.16
N PRO A 36 -11.56 -3.40 -14.48
CA PRO A 36 -11.68 -2.41 -13.41
C PRO A 36 -12.29 -1.11 -13.94
N ILE A 37 -13.24 -0.52 -13.22
CA ILE A 37 -13.79 0.79 -13.58
C ILE A 37 -12.96 1.84 -12.83
N LEU A 38 -12.04 2.48 -13.53
CA LEU A 38 -11.18 3.51 -12.96
C LEU A 38 -12.02 4.68 -12.42
N THR A 39 -11.95 4.95 -11.12
CA THR A 39 -12.65 6.06 -10.46
C THR A 39 -11.71 7.21 -10.13
N ARG A 40 -10.41 6.93 -9.90
CA ARG A 40 -9.43 7.98 -9.57
C ARG A 40 -8.01 7.68 -10.03
N ARG A 41 -7.29 8.76 -10.37
CA ARG A 41 -5.83 8.82 -10.49
C ARG A 41 -5.30 9.89 -9.54
N GLY A 42 -4.28 9.56 -8.76
CA GLY A 42 -3.72 10.45 -7.75
C GLY A 42 -4.59 10.54 -6.49
N LEU A 43 -3.94 10.88 -5.37
CA LEU A 43 -4.61 11.13 -4.10
C LEU A 43 -5.09 12.59 -4.07
N PRO A 44 -6.35 12.88 -3.73
CA PRO A 44 -6.86 14.25 -3.73
C PRO A 44 -6.19 15.12 -2.66
N GLY A 45 -6.44 16.43 -2.72
CA GLY A 45 -5.96 17.41 -1.73
C GLY A 45 -4.60 18.06 -2.02
N ASP A 46 -3.96 17.76 -3.16
CA ASP A 46 -2.76 18.47 -3.64
C ASP A 46 -2.68 18.37 -5.19
N PRO A 47 -3.12 19.40 -5.93
CA PRO A 47 -3.13 19.37 -7.39
C PRO A 47 -1.72 19.41 -8.01
N ASP A 48 -0.70 19.83 -7.24
CA ASP A 48 0.68 19.92 -7.69
C ASP A 48 1.46 18.62 -7.46
N ASP A 49 0.89 17.65 -6.74
CA ASP A 49 1.50 16.34 -6.54
C ASP A 49 1.41 15.48 -7.80
N THR A 50 2.46 15.55 -8.61
CA THR A 50 2.58 14.80 -9.87
C THR A 50 3.07 13.36 -9.71
N HIS A 51 3.25 12.86 -8.47
CA HIS A 51 3.76 11.51 -8.23
C HIS A 51 2.66 10.44 -8.38
N SER A 52 2.89 9.47 -9.27
CA SER A 52 2.05 8.28 -9.48
C SER A 52 2.09 7.32 -8.28
N ARG A 53 1.31 7.63 -7.23
CA ARG A 53 1.31 6.94 -5.93
C ARG A 53 -0.07 6.46 -5.46
N TYR A 54 -1.14 6.78 -6.18
CA TYR A 54 -2.49 6.35 -5.85
C TYR A 54 -3.31 6.15 -7.14
N ILE A 55 -4.02 5.03 -7.22
CA ILE A 55 -5.00 4.75 -8.26
C ILE A 55 -6.18 4.02 -7.61
N GLU A 56 -7.38 4.26 -8.12
CA GLU A 56 -8.59 3.67 -7.57
C GLU A 56 -9.50 3.15 -8.67
N ALA A 57 -10.07 1.98 -8.46
CA ALA A 57 -11.05 1.43 -9.37
C ALA A 57 -12.14 0.66 -8.61
N VAL A 58 -13.34 0.62 -9.20
CA VAL A 58 -14.39 -0.29 -8.77
C VAL A 58 -14.24 -1.63 -9.48
N ILE A 59 -14.29 -2.71 -8.71
CA ILE A 59 -14.29 -4.11 -9.19
C ILE A 59 -15.35 -4.86 -8.40
N ASP A 60 -16.31 -5.49 -9.07
CA ASP A 60 -17.39 -6.27 -8.44
C ASP A 60 -18.12 -5.51 -7.32
N GLY A 61 -18.39 -4.22 -7.53
CA GLY A 61 -19.10 -3.36 -6.57
C GLY A 61 -18.25 -2.87 -5.39
N MET A 62 -16.96 -3.24 -5.35
CA MET A 62 -16.02 -2.84 -4.30
C MET A 62 -15.05 -1.77 -4.82
N VAL A 63 -14.80 -0.74 -4.01
CA VAL A 63 -13.77 0.28 -4.28
C VAL A 63 -12.40 -0.25 -3.88
N ILE A 64 -11.46 -0.30 -4.82
CA ILE A 64 -10.08 -0.73 -4.57
C ILE A 64 -9.15 0.47 -4.76
N GLY A 65 -8.64 1.02 -3.67
CA GLY A 65 -7.56 2.00 -3.68
C GLY A 65 -6.21 1.31 -3.58
N CYS A 66 -5.37 1.46 -4.60
CA CYS A 66 -3.99 0.96 -4.61
C CYS A 66 -3.02 2.12 -4.40
N LEU A 67 -2.15 1.99 -3.39
CA LEU A 67 -1.25 3.07 -2.99
C LEU A 67 0.22 2.67 -2.83
N TYR A 68 1.10 3.65 -3.04
CA TYR A 68 2.52 3.60 -2.73
C TYR A 68 2.90 4.87 -1.96
N LEU A 69 2.77 4.80 -0.63
CA LEU A 69 2.95 5.94 0.25
C LEU A 69 4.43 6.37 0.28
N PRO A 70 4.75 7.67 0.33
CA PRO A 70 6.15 8.12 0.35
C PRO A 70 6.99 7.50 1.47
N ASN A 71 8.17 6.95 1.13
CA ASN A 71 9.10 6.36 2.10
C ASN A 71 9.50 7.35 3.21
N GLY A 72 9.87 8.57 2.82
CA GLY A 72 10.17 9.68 3.73
C GLY A 72 11.58 9.73 4.30
N ASN A 73 12.43 8.72 4.07
CA ASN A 73 13.83 8.79 4.51
C ASN A 73 14.66 9.79 3.67
N PRO A 74 15.72 10.38 4.26
CA PRO A 74 16.11 10.28 5.68
C PRO A 74 15.25 11.18 6.60
N PHE A 75 15.33 10.98 7.91
CA PHE A 75 14.76 11.87 8.92
C PHE A 75 15.86 12.65 9.66
N PRO A 76 15.68 13.95 9.93
CA PRO A 76 14.64 14.84 9.38
C PRO A 76 14.91 15.20 7.92
N SER A 77 13.87 15.45 7.13
CA SER A 77 14.00 15.99 5.77
C SER A 77 12.68 16.49 5.20
N VAL A 78 12.76 17.25 4.10
CA VAL A 78 11.60 17.63 3.27
C VAL A 78 10.83 16.41 2.72
N LYS A 79 11.49 15.25 2.57
CA LYS A 79 10.83 14.00 2.15
C LYS A 79 9.95 13.45 3.27
N PHE A 80 10.41 13.56 4.52
CA PHE A 80 9.63 13.17 5.70
C PHE A 80 8.43 14.10 5.89
N GLU A 81 8.61 15.41 5.70
CA GLU A 81 7.51 16.37 5.72
C GLU A 81 6.47 16.08 4.63
N TYR A 82 6.92 15.75 3.41
CA TYR A 82 6.04 15.33 2.32
C TYR A 82 5.26 14.07 2.67
N LYS A 83 5.91 13.06 3.27
CA LYS A 83 5.23 11.85 3.78
C LYS A 83 4.11 12.19 4.75
N LEU A 84 4.36 13.08 5.71
CA LEU A 84 3.34 13.48 6.68
C LEU A 84 2.19 14.27 6.04
N ARG A 85 2.46 15.13 5.04
CA ARG A 85 1.41 15.79 4.26
C ARG A 85 0.59 14.79 3.45
N TRP A 86 1.24 13.79 2.86
CA TRP A 86 0.57 12.72 2.11
C TRP A 86 -0.35 11.89 3.02
N PHE A 87 0.10 11.54 4.25
CA PHE A 87 -0.75 10.88 5.25
C PHE A 87 -1.98 11.71 5.62
N ARG A 88 -1.87 13.04 5.76
CA ARG A 88 -3.03 13.91 6.03
C ARG A 88 -4.06 13.83 4.92
N ARG A 89 -3.63 13.97 3.67
CA ARG A 89 -4.53 13.80 2.51
C ARG A 89 -5.16 12.41 2.46
N LEU A 90 -4.41 11.38 2.82
CA LEU A 90 -4.93 10.02 2.89
C LEU A 90 -5.99 9.91 3.98
N HIS A 91 -5.80 10.52 5.15
CA HIS A 91 -6.82 10.55 6.20
C HIS A 91 -8.11 11.18 5.72
N ASP A 92 -8.02 12.36 5.11
CA ASP A 92 -9.19 13.13 4.67
C ASP A 92 -9.97 12.30 3.64
N TYR A 93 -9.27 11.78 2.63
CA TYR A 93 -9.91 10.98 1.59
C TYR A 93 -10.40 9.60 2.05
N ALA A 94 -9.67 8.94 2.94
CA ALA A 94 -10.10 7.66 3.48
C ALA A 94 -11.35 7.80 4.35
N ALA A 95 -11.57 8.94 5.00
CA ALA A 95 -12.82 9.22 5.70
C ALA A 95 -13.99 9.37 4.71
N GLU A 96 -13.80 10.13 3.61
CA GLU A 96 -14.81 10.25 2.54
C GLU A 96 -15.18 8.88 1.95
N LEU A 97 -14.20 7.99 1.77
CA LEU A 97 -14.46 6.62 1.29
C LEU A 97 -15.33 5.80 2.26
N LEU A 98 -15.21 6.02 3.57
CA LEU A 98 -16.06 5.35 4.56
C LEU A 98 -17.50 5.86 4.53
N GLU A 99 -17.71 7.14 4.20
CA GLU A 99 -19.05 7.75 4.07
C GLU A 99 -19.84 7.19 2.88
N LEU A 100 -19.17 6.55 1.91
CA LEU A 100 -19.86 5.89 0.79
C LEU A 100 -20.65 4.65 1.22
N GLU A 101 -20.37 4.09 2.40
CA GLU A 101 -21.02 2.87 2.93
C GLU A 101 -20.99 1.66 1.98
N VAL A 102 -20.03 1.65 1.04
CA VAL A 102 -19.76 0.53 0.14
C VAL A 102 -18.52 -0.25 0.60
N PRO A 103 -18.38 -1.52 0.21
CA PRO A 103 -17.13 -2.24 0.41
C PRO A 103 -15.98 -1.48 -0.26
N ALA A 104 -14.99 -1.11 0.54
CA ALA A 104 -13.75 -0.47 0.10
C ALA A 104 -12.52 -1.14 0.73
N ILE A 105 -11.42 -1.16 -0.03
CA ILE A 105 -10.11 -1.65 0.39
C ILE A 105 -9.04 -0.64 -0.02
N LEU A 106 -8.18 -0.25 0.93
CA LEU A 106 -6.94 0.46 0.66
C LEU A 106 -5.76 -0.51 0.81
N ALA A 107 -5.07 -0.79 -0.30
CA ALA A 107 -4.00 -1.80 -0.35
C ALA A 107 -2.71 -1.23 -0.93
N GLY A 108 -1.57 -1.62 -0.36
CA GLY A 108 -0.26 -1.35 -0.94
C GLY A 108 0.83 -1.19 0.10
N ASP A 109 1.95 -0.59 -0.32
CA ASP A 109 3.07 -0.26 0.55
C ASP A 109 2.81 1.12 1.20
N PHE A 110 2.47 1.10 2.49
CA PHE A 110 2.22 2.31 3.26
C PHE A 110 3.51 2.92 3.80
N ASN A 111 4.67 2.30 3.59
CA ASN A 111 5.95 2.74 4.14
C ASN A 111 5.80 3.12 5.63
N VAL A 112 5.20 2.25 6.42
CA VAL A 112 5.06 2.45 7.86
C VAL A 112 5.15 1.11 8.56
N MET A 113 5.90 1.10 9.65
CA MET A 113 5.98 0.02 10.61
C MET A 113 5.12 0.42 11.83
N PRO A 114 3.85 -0.02 11.93
CA PRO A 114 2.91 0.53 12.92
C PRO A 114 3.36 0.34 14.38
N THR A 115 3.88 -0.85 14.69
CA THR A 115 4.24 -1.28 16.05
C THR A 115 5.53 -2.09 16.06
N GLU A 116 6.06 -2.39 17.25
CA GLU A 116 7.30 -3.17 17.38
C GLU A 116 7.20 -4.60 16.85
N ILE A 117 6.01 -5.21 16.87
CA ILE A 117 5.79 -6.55 16.33
C ILE A 117 5.92 -6.60 14.79
N ASP A 118 5.85 -5.43 14.15
CA ASP A 118 6.00 -5.26 12.70
C ASP A 118 7.47 -5.15 12.27
N VAL A 119 8.43 -5.22 13.20
CA VAL A 119 9.82 -4.85 12.96
C VAL A 119 10.78 -5.85 13.59
N TYR A 120 11.69 -6.39 12.78
CA TYR A 120 12.86 -7.08 13.33
C TYR A 120 13.82 -6.08 13.99
N LYS A 121 14.07 -6.25 15.30
CA LYS A 121 14.95 -5.40 16.13
C LYS A 121 14.53 -3.93 16.10
N PRO A 122 13.34 -3.58 16.64
CA PRO A 122 12.77 -2.24 16.55
C PRO A 122 13.70 -1.12 17.04
N GLU A 123 14.59 -1.42 18.00
CA GLU A 123 15.58 -0.49 18.52
C GLU A 123 16.52 0.09 17.44
N ARG A 124 16.68 -0.60 16.30
CA ARG A 124 17.51 -0.16 15.17
C ARG A 124 16.82 0.83 14.24
N TRP A 125 15.52 1.02 14.39
CA TRP A 125 14.69 1.76 13.45
C TRP A 125 14.14 3.05 14.05
N LEU A 126 14.49 3.40 15.29
CA LEU A 126 13.94 4.56 16.01
C LEU A 126 14.05 5.86 15.21
N ASP A 127 15.11 6.03 14.41
CA ASP A 127 15.33 7.21 13.56
C ASP A 127 14.95 7.01 12.09
N ASP A 128 14.42 5.84 11.71
CA ASP A 128 13.93 5.59 10.36
C ASP A 128 12.55 6.26 10.17
N ALA A 129 12.39 6.97 9.04
CA ALA A 129 11.15 7.65 8.66
C ALA A 129 9.90 6.74 8.69
N LEU A 130 10.05 5.42 8.54
CA LEU A 130 8.95 4.46 8.56
C LEU A 130 8.51 4.08 9.98
N PHE A 131 9.36 4.27 10.98
CA PHE A 131 9.11 3.91 12.38
C PHE A 131 9.02 5.12 13.32
N ARG A 132 9.25 6.33 12.81
CA ARG A 132 9.08 7.57 13.57
C ARG A 132 7.71 7.62 14.27
N PRO A 133 7.64 8.09 15.53
CA PRO A 133 6.40 8.18 16.27
C PRO A 133 5.29 8.94 15.53
N GLU A 134 5.63 9.97 14.75
CA GLU A 134 4.69 10.76 13.96
C GLU A 134 3.97 9.91 12.90
N VAL A 135 4.72 9.05 12.22
CA VAL A 135 4.21 8.18 11.15
C VAL A 135 3.40 7.03 11.74
N ARG A 136 3.85 6.46 12.85
CA ARG A 136 3.10 5.43 13.61
C ARG A 136 1.76 5.98 14.10
N ARG A 137 1.75 7.20 14.65
CA ARG A 137 0.51 7.90 15.04
C ARG A 137 -0.39 8.20 13.84
N ALA A 138 0.17 8.57 12.69
CA ALA A 138 -0.61 8.79 11.47
C ALA A 138 -1.30 7.51 11.01
N TYR A 139 -0.58 6.39 10.89
CA TYR A 139 -1.21 5.12 10.56
C TYR A 139 -2.26 4.68 11.61
N GLY A 140 -1.95 4.81 12.90
CA GLY A 140 -2.89 4.48 13.97
C GLY A 140 -4.20 5.29 13.90
N ARG A 141 -4.12 6.60 13.59
CA ARG A 141 -5.32 7.42 13.37
C ARG A 141 -6.13 6.99 12.16
N LEU A 142 -5.48 6.43 11.13
CA LEU A 142 -6.14 6.02 9.89
C LEU A 142 -6.99 4.78 10.18
N VAL A 143 -6.38 3.79 10.82
CA VAL A 143 -7.08 2.61 11.34
C VAL A 143 -8.23 3.01 12.28
N ALA A 144 -7.99 3.98 13.17
CA ALA A 144 -9.00 4.45 14.13
C ALA A 144 -10.23 5.14 13.49
N GLN A 145 -10.22 5.48 12.20
CA GLN A 145 -11.42 5.95 11.50
C GLN A 145 -12.49 4.86 11.34
N GLY A 146 -12.13 3.58 11.50
CA GLY A 146 -13.01 2.44 11.25
C GLY A 146 -12.45 1.44 10.24
N TRP A 147 -11.26 1.69 9.69
CA TRP A 147 -10.55 0.76 8.83
C TRP A 147 -10.00 -0.43 9.62
N THR A 148 -10.12 -1.63 9.07
CA THR A 148 -9.55 -2.86 9.65
C THR A 148 -8.27 -3.25 8.92
N ASP A 149 -7.11 -3.28 9.61
CA ASP A 149 -5.88 -3.89 9.09
C ASP A 149 -6.05 -5.42 9.04
N ALA A 150 -6.24 -5.98 7.85
CA ALA A 150 -6.58 -7.40 7.67
C ALA A 150 -5.57 -8.35 8.33
N VAL A 151 -4.26 -8.07 8.15
CA VAL A 151 -3.21 -8.95 8.68
C VAL A 151 -3.23 -8.90 10.20
N ARG A 152 -3.27 -7.69 10.78
CA ARG A 152 -3.22 -7.55 12.24
C ARG A 152 -4.52 -7.98 12.92
N HIS A 153 -5.66 -7.87 12.24
CA HIS A 153 -6.96 -8.34 12.73
C HIS A 153 -6.98 -9.86 12.93
N LEU A 154 -6.52 -10.63 11.93
CA LEU A 154 -6.49 -12.10 12.03
C LEU A 154 -5.29 -12.63 12.81
N HIS A 155 -4.17 -11.90 12.81
CA HIS A 155 -2.92 -12.32 13.44
C HIS A 155 -2.41 -11.27 14.43
N PRO A 156 -3.14 -10.99 15.53
CA PRO A 156 -2.85 -9.87 16.43
C PRO A 156 -1.49 -9.98 17.11
N GLN A 157 -1.02 -11.20 17.36
CA GLN A 157 0.20 -11.48 18.13
C GLN A 157 1.33 -12.10 17.32
N GLU A 158 1.11 -12.36 16.03
CA GLU A 158 2.15 -12.98 15.19
C GLU A 158 3.09 -11.92 14.61
N ARG A 159 4.38 -12.25 14.56
CA ARG A 159 5.37 -11.49 13.81
C ARG A 159 5.28 -11.91 12.35
N ILE A 160 4.74 -11.02 11.53
CA ILE A 160 4.58 -11.21 10.09
C ILE A 160 5.31 -10.06 9.42
N TYR A 161 6.15 -10.36 8.45
CA TYR A 161 6.86 -9.35 7.65
C TYR A 161 6.47 -9.47 6.18
N THR A 162 6.59 -8.36 5.47
CA THR A 162 6.27 -8.25 4.04
C THR A 162 7.45 -7.74 3.23
N PHE A 163 8.48 -7.23 3.89
CA PHE A 163 9.66 -6.64 3.27
C PHE A 163 10.96 -7.12 3.94
N TRP A 164 11.98 -7.40 3.12
CA TRP A 164 13.32 -7.74 3.57
C TRP A 164 14.37 -7.12 2.66
N LYS A 165 15.25 -6.30 3.24
CA LYS A 165 16.42 -5.71 2.56
C LYS A 165 17.24 -6.79 1.84
N TYR A 166 17.74 -6.49 0.64
CA TYR A 166 18.52 -7.45 -0.16
C TYR A 166 19.83 -7.88 0.51
N TRP A 167 20.45 -6.99 1.29
CA TRP A 167 21.77 -7.26 1.87
C TRP A 167 21.71 -8.04 3.18
N ARG A 168 22.86 -8.62 3.54
CA ARG A 168 23.11 -9.32 4.81
C ARG A 168 22.13 -10.48 5.07
N ASN A 169 21.69 -11.15 4.00
CA ASN A 169 20.80 -12.31 4.07
C ASN A 169 19.58 -12.02 4.97
N SER A 170 18.94 -10.86 4.78
CA SER A 170 17.86 -10.43 5.68
C SER A 170 16.62 -11.31 5.52
N PHE A 171 16.35 -11.80 4.30
CA PHE A 171 15.24 -12.72 4.05
C PHE A 171 15.45 -14.09 4.72
N GLU A 172 16.64 -14.68 4.56
CA GLU A 172 17.01 -15.99 5.08
C GLU A 172 17.04 -16.02 6.62
N ARG A 173 17.39 -14.88 7.24
CA ARG A 173 17.40 -14.72 8.71
C ARG A 173 16.07 -14.22 9.27
N ASP A 174 15.07 -14.04 8.42
CA ASP A 174 13.79 -13.42 8.73
C ASP A 174 13.89 -12.06 9.45
N ALA A 175 14.87 -11.25 9.04
CA ALA A 175 15.09 -9.90 9.53
C ALA A 175 14.27 -8.88 8.72
N GLY A 176 12.93 -8.99 8.82
CA GLY A 176 11.98 -8.24 7.99
C GLY A 176 11.28 -7.07 8.67
N LEU A 177 10.43 -6.41 7.87
CA LEU A 177 9.51 -5.35 8.27
C LEU A 177 8.11 -5.64 7.68
N ARG A 178 7.04 -5.23 8.36
CA ARG A 178 5.69 -5.20 7.79
C ARG A 178 5.31 -3.78 7.41
N ILE A 179 5.34 -3.49 6.11
CA ILE A 179 5.08 -2.16 5.55
C ILE A 179 4.01 -2.17 4.47
N ASP A 180 3.64 -3.37 4.01
CA ASP A 180 2.53 -3.60 3.08
C ASP A 180 1.28 -3.96 3.88
N HIS A 181 0.21 -3.20 3.69
CA HIS A 181 -1.03 -3.34 4.46
C HIS A 181 -2.23 -3.39 3.53
N LEU A 182 -3.28 -4.08 3.98
CA LEU A 182 -4.60 -4.07 3.36
C LEU A 182 -5.60 -3.63 4.42
N LEU A 183 -6.15 -2.44 4.23
CA LEU A 183 -7.14 -1.85 5.12
C LEU A 183 -8.53 -2.03 4.53
N LEU A 184 -9.43 -2.63 5.29
CA LEU A 184 -10.80 -2.94 4.87
C LEU A 184 -11.77 -1.99 5.55
N SER A 185 -12.69 -1.42 4.77
CA SER A 185 -13.83 -0.68 5.31
C SER A 185 -14.72 -1.57 6.20
N PRO A 186 -15.58 -0.99 7.06
CA PRO A 186 -16.55 -1.75 7.85
C PRO A 186 -17.48 -2.63 7.01
N ALA A 187 -17.78 -2.25 5.77
CA ALA A 187 -18.60 -3.06 4.86
C ALA A 187 -17.87 -4.28 4.30
N ALA A 188 -16.54 -4.21 4.14
CA ALA A 188 -15.72 -5.30 3.61
C ALA A 188 -15.12 -6.20 4.71
N ALA A 189 -14.85 -5.64 5.90
CA ALA A 189 -14.17 -6.34 6.98
C ALA A 189 -14.87 -7.65 7.44
N PRO A 190 -16.22 -7.74 7.51
CA PRO A 190 -16.90 -8.99 7.87
C PRO A 190 -16.68 -10.13 6.90
N TRP A 191 -16.25 -9.84 5.67
CA TRP A 191 -16.00 -10.86 4.64
C TRP A 191 -14.58 -11.44 4.75
N LEU A 192 -13.71 -10.89 5.61
CA LEU A 192 -12.33 -11.32 5.73
C LEU A 192 -12.23 -12.75 6.28
N ARG A 193 -11.77 -13.66 5.42
CA ARG A 193 -11.57 -15.07 5.76
C ARG A 193 -10.13 -15.40 6.10
N SER A 194 -9.17 -14.90 5.32
CA SER A 194 -7.75 -15.14 5.54
C SER A 194 -6.90 -13.93 5.15
N ALA A 195 -5.73 -13.78 5.80
CA ALA A 195 -4.74 -12.75 5.48
C ALA A 195 -3.33 -13.34 5.64
N THR A 196 -2.60 -13.51 4.55
CA THR A 196 -1.31 -14.23 4.56
C THR A 196 -0.26 -13.53 3.70
N VAL A 197 1.01 -13.76 4.03
CA VAL A 197 2.13 -13.30 3.19
C VAL A 197 2.68 -14.48 2.38
N ARG A 198 2.64 -14.37 1.06
CA ARG A 198 3.24 -15.36 0.16
C ARG A 198 4.74 -15.12 0.09
N ARG A 199 5.50 -15.73 1.01
CA ARG A 199 6.96 -15.60 1.09
C ARG A 199 7.72 -16.26 -0.07
N LYS A 200 7.15 -17.28 -0.71
CA LYS A 200 7.83 -18.05 -1.77
C LYS A 200 8.33 -17.18 -2.93
N PRO A 201 7.53 -16.26 -3.53
CA PRO A 201 8.01 -15.30 -4.52
C PRO A 201 9.22 -14.47 -4.08
N ARG A 202 9.30 -14.07 -2.80
CA ARG A 202 10.46 -13.34 -2.26
C ARG A 202 11.73 -14.19 -2.18
N GLY A 203 11.62 -15.51 -2.19
CA GLY A 203 12.75 -16.43 -2.24
C GLY A 203 13.26 -16.76 -3.64
N TRP A 204 12.67 -16.21 -4.70
CA TRP A 204 13.13 -16.43 -6.07
C TRP A 204 14.37 -15.58 -6.41
N GLU A 205 15.11 -16.01 -7.43
CA GLU A 205 16.22 -15.23 -7.97
C GLU A 205 15.71 -13.92 -8.62
N HIS A 206 16.42 -12.81 -8.42
CA HIS A 206 16.07 -11.48 -8.97
C HIS A 206 14.64 -10.99 -8.68
N THR A 207 14.10 -11.34 -7.52
CA THR A 207 12.76 -10.93 -7.08
C THR A 207 12.75 -9.58 -6.36
N SER A 208 11.56 -9.05 -6.10
CA SER A 208 11.36 -7.85 -5.26
C SER A 208 11.84 -8.10 -3.83
N ASP A 209 12.19 -7.04 -3.11
CA ASP A 209 12.43 -7.03 -1.67
C ASP A 209 11.16 -7.18 -0.84
N HIS A 210 9.98 -7.01 -1.46
CA HIS A 210 8.67 -7.27 -0.89
C HIS A 210 8.15 -8.68 -1.22
N ALA A 211 7.30 -9.22 -0.35
CA ALA A 211 6.50 -10.42 -0.59
C ALA A 211 5.02 -10.03 -0.77
N PRO A 212 4.29 -10.67 -1.71
CA PRO A 212 2.87 -10.42 -1.87
C PRO A 212 2.08 -10.71 -0.58
N VAL A 213 1.23 -9.76 -0.20
CA VAL A 213 0.23 -9.94 0.84
C VAL A 213 -1.09 -10.30 0.16
N LEU A 214 -1.70 -11.39 0.62
CA LEU A 214 -2.98 -11.90 0.11
C LEU A 214 -4.02 -11.83 1.21
N ILE A 215 -5.22 -11.43 0.83
CA ILE A 215 -6.43 -11.64 1.62
C ILE A 215 -7.43 -12.45 0.80
N GLU A 216 -8.24 -13.26 1.47
CA GLU A 216 -9.38 -13.93 0.89
C GLU A 216 -10.65 -13.39 1.54
N LEU A 217 -11.63 -13.05 0.72
CA LEU A 217 -12.91 -12.49 1.15
C LEU A 217 -14.05 -13.40 0.71
N ASP A 218 -14.95 -13.73 1.63
CA ASP A 218 -16.21 -14.43 1.33
C ASP A 218 -17.25 -13.40 0.86
N VAL A 219 -17.11 -12.93 -0.38
CA VAL A 219 -17.95 -11.87 -0.96
C VAL A 219 -19.38 -12.39 -1.18
N PRO A 220 -20.41 -11.75 -0.60
CA PRO A 220 -21.80 -12.13 -0.81
C PRO A 220 -22.20 -12.11 -2.29
N GLY A 221 -22.86 -13.17 -2.74
CA GLY A 221 -23.35 -13.27 -4.12
C GLY A 221 -22.31 -13.68 -5.17
N ALA A 222 -21.06 -13.99 -4.76
CA ALA A 222 -20.03 -14.49 -5.69
C ALA A 222 -20.39 -15.86 -6.32
N ASP A 223 -21.20 -16.67 -5.63
CA ASP A 223 -21.68 -17.97 -6.13
C ASP A 223 -22.95 -17.88 -7.01
N ALA A 224 -23.47 -16.67 -7.24
CA ALA A 224 -24.72 -16.44 -8.00
C ALA A 224 -24.49 -15.86 -9.42
N MET A 225 -23.26 -15.84 -9.92
CA MET A 225 -22.89 -15.40 -11.27
C MET A 225 -22.22 -16.49 -12.10
#